data_AF-A0AA97FS97-F1
#
_entry.id   AF-A0AA97FS97-F1
#
_cell.length_a   1.000
_cell.length_b   1.000
_cell.length_c   1.000
_cell.angle_alpha   90.00
_cell.angle_beta   90.00
_cell.angle_gamma   90.00
#
_symmetry.space_group_name_H-M   'P 1'
#
loop_
_entity.id
_entity.type
_entity.pdbx_description
1 polymer ?
#
loop_
_entity_poly.entity_id
_entity_poly.type
_entity_poly.pdbx_seq_one_letter_code
_entity_poly.pdbx_strand_id
1 'polypeptide(L)'
;MTEKDDKKDSPKSTSCKITDQVHNPALKPLCEFWDEVRGDRLLPNTSDVDPSQIAYILKDIAILDVIDPMNIQYRLAGTGIAERMGEDPTGSNLIEMTAPETRGIVSKILFLIVSHPAGAIATYENVYHTGKRAVVESLYLPLQKAEGQSDRIVSVHSREKTVTYEDEQPRSTVAAKILDLEWIDLGAGVPDEVIPR
;
A
#
# COMPACT_ATOMS: atom_id res chain seq x y z
N MET A 1 28.56 -14.99 -47.58
CA MET A 1 28.84 -13.54 -47.76
C MET A 1 27.73 -13.00 -48.64
N THR A 2 26.71 -12.33 -48.12
CA THR A 2 26.73 -11.30 -47.08
C THR A 2 25.44 -11.35 -46.24
N GLU A 3 25.63 -11.38 -44.92
CA GLU A 3 24.66 -10.88 -43.93
C GLU A 3 24.29 -9.42 -44.23
N LYS A 4 23.05 -9.06 -43.91
CA LYS A 4 22.74 -7.77 -43.27
C LYS A 4 21.38 -7.86 -42.58
N ASP A 5 21.51 -8.20 -41.32
CA ASP A 5 20.67 -7.95 -40.15
C ASP A 5 19.38 -7.15 -40.34
N ASP A 6 18.32 -7.83 -39.92
CA ASP A 6 17.14 -7.29 -39.28
C ASP A 6 17.48 -6.13 -38.32
N LYS A 7 16.94 -4.95 -38.62
CA LYS A 7 16.69 -3.94 -37.59
C LYS A 7 15.18 -3.82 -37.40
N LYS A 8 14.64 -4.80 -36.67
CA LYS A 8 13.27 -4.74 -36.13
C LYS A 8 13.24 -3.63 -35.09
N ASP A 9 12.62 -2.52 -35.47
CA ASP A 9 12.32 -1.40 -34.58
C ASP A 9 11.30 -1.88 -33.55
N SER A 10 11.77 -2.25 -32.36
CA SER A 10 10.90 -2.59 -31.23
C SER A 10 10.40 -1.29 -30.61
N PRO A 11 9.08 -1.09 -30.43
CA PRO A 11 8.57 0.11 -29.80
C PRO A 11 9.03 0.13 -28.35
N LYS A 12 9.74 1.19 -27.95
CA LYS A 12 10.01 1.50 -26.54
C LYS A 12 8.67 1.81 -25.88
N SER A 13 8.06 0.80 -25.27
CA SER A 13 6.92 0.99 -24.36
C SER A 13 7.40 1.91 -23.25
N THR A 14 6.93 3.15 -23.26
CA THR A 14 7.24 4.13 -22.22
C THR A 14 6.39 3.75 -21.02
N SER A 15 6.84 2.77 -20.25
CA SER A 15 6.22 2.44 -18.97
C SER A 15 6.42 3.65 -18.05
N CYS A 16 5.33 4.35 -17.75
CA CYS A 16 5.33 5.40 -16.74
C CYS A 16 5.75 4.73 -15.41
N LYS A 17 6.89 5.15 -14.84
CA LYS A 17 7.35 4.55 -13.60
C LYS A 17 6.42 4.99 -12.47
N ILE A 18 6.14 4.10 -11.53
CA ILE A 18 5.24 4.40 -10.40
C ILE A 18 5.73 5.64 -9.63
N THR A 19 7.05 5.81 -9.57
CA THR A 19 7.74 6.95 -8.94
C THR A 19 7.35 8.32 -9.48
N ASP A 20 6.87 8.41 -10.73
CA ASP A 20 6.49 9.69 -11.36
C ASP A 20 5.15 10.21 -10.83
N GLN A 21 4.30 9.31 -10.32
CA GLN A 21 3.01 9.62 -9.70
C GLN A 21 3.14 9.87 -8.18
N VAL A 22 4.32 9.66 -7.60
CA VAL A 22 4.53 9.68 -6.15
C VAL A 22 5.31 10.94 -5.76
N HIS A 23 4.61 11.90 -5.15
CA HIS A 23 5.21 13.18 -4.75
C HIS A 23 5.93 13.13 -3.40
N ASN A 24 5.45 12.32 -2.45
CA ASN A 24 6.08 12.21 -1.13
C ASN A 24 7.34 11.33 -1.18
N PRO A 25 8.52 11.88 -0.84
CA PRO A 25 9.77 11.14 -0.89
C PRO A 25 9.82 9.93 0.04
N ALA A 26 9.01 9.90 1.11
CA ALA A 26 8.95 8.75 2.02
C ALA A 26 8.37 7.48 1.36
N LEU A 27 7.58 7.63 0.29
CA LEU A 27 6.92 6.51 -0.39
C LEU A 27 7.75 5.96 -1.55
N LYS A 28 8.60 6.80 -2.16
CA LYS A 28 9.42 6.46 -3.33
C LYS A 28 10.27 5.20 -3.18
N PRO A 29 10.94 4.95 -2.04
CA PRO A 29 11.70 3.72 -1.84
C PRO A 29 10.92 2.42 -2.10
N LEU A 30 9.65 2.37 -1.67
CA LEU A 30 8.82 1.19 -1.93
C LEU A 30 8.46 1.08 -3.41
N CYS A 31 8.18 2.20 -4.09
CA CYS A 31 7.92 2.21 -5.53
C CYS A 31 9.11 1.66 -6.31
N GLU A 32 10.31 2.17 -6.02
CA GLU A 32 11.55 1.79 -6.71
C GLU A 32 11.83 0.29 -6.53
N PHE A 33 11.76 -0.19 -5.29
CA PHE A 33 11.91 -1.61 -5.00
C PHE A 33 10.85 -2.47 -5.69
N TRP A 34 9.58 -2.08 -5.61
CA TRP A 34 8.49 -2.86 -6.20
C TRP A 34 8.60 -2.93 -7.73
N ASP A 35 8.94 -1.80 -8.39
CA ASP A 35 9.20 -1.73 -9.83
C ASP A 35 10.42 -2.58 -10.24
N GLU A 36 11.50 -2.54 -9.46
CA GLU A 36 12.70 -3.36 -9.69
C GLU A 36 12.38 -4.86 -9.62
N VAL A 37 11.67 -5.28 -8.57
CA VAL A 37 11.39 -6.69 -8.31
C VAL A 37 10.38 -7.27 -9.29
N ARG A 38 9.39 -6.49 -9.76
CA ARG A 38 8.43 -7.00 -10.74
C ARG A 38 9.06 -7.23 -12.12
N GLY A 39 10.06 -6.43 -12.51
CA GLY A 39 10.62 -6.44 -13.85
C GLY A 39 9.54 -6.16 -14.91
N ASP A 40 9.45 -7.01 -15.94
CA ASP A 40 8.46 -6.88 -17.01
C ASP A 40 7.08 -7.48 -16.67
N ARG A 41 6.90 -8.04 -15.47
CA ARG A 41 5.63 -8.62 -15.02
C ARG A 41 4.67 -7.51 -14.59
N LEU A 42 3.37 -7.81 -14.61
CA LEU A 42 2.36 -6.89 -14.07
C LEU A 42 2.59 -6.64 -12.57
N LEU A 43 2.81 -7.72 -11.81
CA LEU A 43 3.00 -7.73 -10.36
C LEU A 43 4.24 -8.57 -9.99
N PRO A 44 4.98 -8.21 -8.93
CA PRO A 44 5.99 -9.07 -8.33
C PRO A 44 5.31 -10.21 -7.57
N ASN A 45 5.95 -11.37 -7.50
CA ASN A 45 5.45 -12.44 -6.63
C ASN A 45 5.69 -12.08 -5.16
N THR A 46 4.83 -12.58 -4.29
CA THR A 46 5.05 -12.46 -2.84
C THR A 46 6.38 -13.03 -2.37
N SER A 47 6.93 -14.04 -3.06
CA SER A 47 8.26 -14.62 -2.81
C SER A 47 9.42 -13.70 -3.19
N ASP A 48 9.16 -12.72 -4.05
CA ASP A 48 10.20 -11.82 -4.55
C ASP A 48 10.43 -10.64 -3.58
N VAL A 49 9.50 -10.43 -2.64
CA VAL A 49 9.60 -9.42 -1.59
C VAL A 49 10.51 -9.95 -0.47
N ASP A 50 11.81 -9.71 -0.60
CA ASP A 50 12.79 -9.91 0.47
C ASP A 50 12.91 -8.65 1.34
N PRO A 51 12.46 -8.67 2.62
CA PRO A 51 12.55 -7.52 3.51
C PRO A 51 13.97 -6.98 3.70
N SER A 52 15.01 -7.79 3.50
CA SER A 52 16.40 -7.37 3.66
C SER A 52 16.81 -6.29 2.66
N GLN A 53 16.23 -6.29 1.46
CA GLN A 53 16.51 -5.31 0.40
C GLN A 53 15.90 -3.94 0.70
N ILE A 54 14.87 -3.90 1.53
CA ILE A 54 14.16 -2.68 1.96
C ILE A 54 14.30 -2.41 3.46
N ALA A 55 15.35 -2.95 4.10
CA ALA A 55 15.57 -2.84 5.55
C ALA A 55 15.54 -1.40 6.07
N TYR A 56 15.95 -0.42 5.24
CA TYR A 56 16.00 1.00 5.60
C TYR A 56 14.62 1.67 5.70
N ILE A 57 13.58 1.12 5.07
CA ILE A 57 12.17 1.55 5.20
C ILE A 57 11.30 0.54 5.95
N LEU A 58 11.83 -0.65 6.26
CA LEU A 58 11.04 -1.77 6.79
C LEU A 58 10.25 -1.44 8.05
N LYS A 59 10.75 -0.53 8.90
CA LYS A 59 10.03 -0.06 10.10
C LYS A 59 8.69 0.61 9.78
N ASP A 60 8.52 1.13 8.58
CA ASP A 60 7.34 1.85 8.11
C ASP A 60 6.52 1.03 7.08
N ILE A 61 6.90 -0.24 6.86
CA ILE A 61 6.22 -1.16 5.93
C ILE A 61 5.18 -2.01 6.66
N ALA A 62 4.02 -2.21 6.03
CA ALA A 62 3.09 -3.27 6.37
C ALA A 62 2.84 -4.19 5.18
N ILE A 63 2.61 -5.48 5.47
CA ILE A 63 2.08 -6.44 4.52
C ILE A 63 0.72 -6.88 5.01
N LEU A 64 -0.29 -6.77 4.13
CA LEU A 64 -1.66 -7.17 4.41
C LEU A 64 -2.00 -8.45 3.65
N ASP A 65 -2.62 -9.40 4.34
CA ASP A 65 -3.33 -10.53 3.72
C ASP A 65 -4.80 -10.12 3.51
N VAL A 66 -5.23 -10.01 2.25
CA VAL A 66 -6.62 -9.72 1.86
C VAL A 66 -7.33 -11.05 1.64
N ILE A 67 -8.08 -11.48 2.65
CA ILE A 67 -8.80 -12.78 2.62
C ILE A 67 -10.17 -12.58 1.99
N ASP A 68 -10.89 -11.55 2.45
CA ASP A 68 -12.17 -11.08 1.92
C ASP A 68 -12.37 -9.61 2.33
N PRO A 69 -13.39 -8.90 1.81
CA PRO A 69 -13.59 -7.48 2.11
C PRO A 69 -13.71 -7.14 3.61
N MET A 70 -14.15 -8.07 4.45
CA MET A 70 -14.31 -7.85 5.90
C MET A 70 -13.13 -8.38 6.73
N ASN A 71 -12.19 -9.09 6.10
CA ASN A 71 -11.06 -9.73 6.76
C ASN A 71 -9.75 -9.41 6.02
N ILE A 72 -9.11 -8.31 6.45
CA ILE A 72 -7.82 -7.86 5.93
C ILE A 72 -6.84 -7.84 7.09
N GLN A 73 -5.92 -8.79 7.12
CA GLN A 73 -5.06 -9.02 8.28
C GLN A 73 -3.68 -8.43 8.08
N TYR A 74 -3.10 -7.83 9.13
CA TYR A 74 -1.68 -7.52 9.14
C TYR A 74 -0.88 -8.82 9.19
N ARG A 75 -0.24 -9.16 8.09
CA ARG A 75 0.75 -10.25 8.04
C ARG A 75 2.08 -9.83 8.66
N LEU A 76 2.45 -8.58 8.43
CA LEU A 76 3.66 -7.95 8.97
C LEU A 76 3.36 -6.47 9.22
N ALA A 77 3.85 -5.96 10.33
CA ALA A 77 3.96 -4.54 10.58
C ALA A 77 5.39 -4.20 11.03
N GLY A 78 5.97 -3.19 10.40
CA GLY A 78 7.26 -2.65 10.80
C GLY A 78 7.22 -2.05 12.22
N THR A 79 8.37 -2.02 12.88
CA THR A 79 8.48 -1.55 14.27
C THR A 79 8.02 -0.10 14.46
N GLY A 80 8.21 0.77 13.47
CA GLY A 80 7.73 2.15 13.51
C GLY A 80 6.20 2.24 13.42
N ILE A 81 5.53 1.27 12.80
CA ILE A 81 4.04 1.18 12.84
C ILE A 81 3.60 0.71 14.22
N ALA A 82 4.23 -0.32 14.77
CA ALA A 82 3.91 -0.84 16.10
C ALA A 82 4.08 0.22 17.19
N GLU A 83 5.19 0.98 17.15
CA GLU A 83 5.45 2.11 18.06
C GLU A 83 4.35 3.18 17.98
N ARG A 84 3.91 3.51 16.76
CA ARG A 84 2.84 4.48 16.53
C ARG A 84 1.48 3.99 17.05
N MET A 85 1.15 2.73 16.77
CA MET A 85 -0.11 2.11 17.17
C MET A 85 -0.19 1.84 18.68
N GLY A 86 0.96 1.75 19.36
CA GLY A 86 1.07 1.39 20.78
C GLY A 86 1.16 -0.11 21.04
N GLU A 87 0.92 -0.92 20.00
CA GLU A 87 1.02 -2.38 20.00
C GLU A 87 1.39 -2.87 18.60
N ASP A 88 1.96 -4.08 18.50
CA ASP A 88 2.19 -4.73 17.21
C ASP A 88 0.85 -5.22 16.63
N PRO A 89 0.37 -4.65 15.50
CA PRO A 89 -0.93 -5.04 14.94
C PRO A 89 -0.87 -6.36 14.17
N THR A 90 0.28 -7.04 14.07
CA THR A 90 0.42 -8.31 13.36
C THR A 90 -0.61 -9.35 13.85
N GLY A 91 -1.31 -9.97 12.90
CA GLY A 91 -2.42 -10.90 13.15
C GLY A 91 -3.79 -10.23 13.36
N SER A 92 -3.85 -8.90 13.52
CA SER A 92 -5.11 -8.16 13.71
C SER A 92 -5.78 -7.84 12.38
N ASN A 93 -7.11 -7.77 12.40
CA ASN A 93 -7.93 -7.36 11.26
C ASN A 93 -8.00 -5.83 11.16
N LEU A 94 -7.39 -5.26 10.10
CA LEU A 94 -7.39 -3.83 9.81
C LEU A 94 -8.81 -3.24 9.76
N ILE A 95 -9.78 -4.00 9.23
CA ILE A 95 -11.16 -3.54 9.07
C ILE A 95 -11.81 -3.31 10.44
N GLU A 96 -11.49 -4.12 11.45
CA GLU A 96 -11.99 -3.94 12.82
C GLU A 96 -11.33 -2.75 13.53
N MET A 97 -10.07 -2.46 13.20
CA MET A 97 -9.32 -1.30 13.70
C MET A 97 -9.73 0.01 13.02
N THR A 98 -10.39 -0.07 11.87
CA THR A 98 -10.84 1.09 11.10
C THR A 98 -12.10 1.71 11.73
N ALA A 99 -12.18 3.04 11.74
CA ALA A 99 -13.35 3.77 12.21
C ALA A 99 -14.65 3.28 11.52
N PRO A 100 -15.77 3.13 12.24
CA PRO A 100 -17.02 2.63 11.65
C PRO A 100 -17.49 3.40 10.41
N GLU A 101 -17.28 4.71 10.40
CA GLU A 101 -17.70 5.63 9.34
C GLU A 101 -16.93 5.42 8.03
N THR A 102 -15.66 5.00 8.13
CA THR A 102 -14.76 4.81 6.97
C THR A 102 -14.49 3.34 6.67
N ARG A 103 -14.98 2.41 7.50
CA ARG A 103 -14.76 0.97 7.34
C ARG A 103 -15.13 0.45 5.95
N GLY A 104 -16.30 0.84 5.45
CA GLY A 104 -16.80 0.39 4.14
C GLY A 104 -15.92 0.89 2.98
N ILE A 105 -15.46 2.14 3.06
CA ILE A 105 -14.62 2.73 2.01
C ILE A 105 -13.19 2.15 2.04
N VAL A 106 -12.60 1.95 3.22
CA VAL A 106 -11.27 1.33 3.38
C VAL A 106 -11.29 -0.12 2.87
N SER A 107 -12.29 -0.90 3.29
CA SER A 107 -12.51 -2.27 2.80
C SER A 107 -12.58 -2.30 1.27
N LYS A 108 -13.37 -1.41 0.68
CA LYS A 108 -13.54 -1.32 -0.77
C LYS A 108 -12.23 -0.99 -1.49
N ILE A 109 -11.50 0.03 -1.04
CA ILE A 109 -10.23 0.46 -1.65
C ILE A 109 -9.23 -0.70 -1.66
N LEU A 110 -9.01 -1.34 -0.50
CA LEU A 110 -8.03 -2.41 -0.39
C LEU A 110 -8.42 -3.65 -1.19
N PHE A 111 -9.71 -3.96 -1.28
CA PHE A 111 -10.19 -5.05 -2.13
C PHE A 111 -10.05 -4.75 -3.63
N LEU A 112 -10.28 -3.49 -4.04
CA LEU A 112 -10.08 -3.06 -5.43
C LEU A 112 -8.63 -3.18 -5.87
N ILE A 113 -7.67 -2.83 -5.01
CA ILE A 113 -6.22 -2.96 -5.30
C ILE A 113 -5.85 -4.37 -5.78
N VAL A 114 -6.42 -5.41 -5.17
CA VAL A 114 -6.10 -6.81 -5.50
C VAL A 114 -7.01 -7.40 -6.57
N SER A 115 -8.28 -6.98 -6.63
CA SER A 115 -9.25 -7.48 -7.64
C SER A 115 -9.11 -6.79 -9.00
N HIS A 116 -8.59 -5.57 -9.01
CA HIS A 116 -8.21 -4.80 -10.19
C HIS A 116 -6.77 -4.30 -9.96
N PRO A 117 -5.74 -5.06 -10.37
CA PRO A 117 -4.33 -4.82 -10.04
C PRO A 117 -3.86 -3.37 -10.28
N ALA A 118 -4.05 -2.53 -9.28
CA ALA A 118 -3.79 -1.09 -9.29
C ALA A 118 -3.18 -0.70 -7.94
N GLY A 119 -2.27 0.28 -7.96
CA GLY A 119 -1.73 0.85 -6.74
C GLY A 119 -2.65 1.95 -6.22
N ALA A 120 -2.46 2.35 -4.97
CA ALA A 120 -3.16 3.50 -4.41
C ALA A 120 -2.25 4.32 -3.49
N ILE A 121 -2.36 5.64 -3.56
CA ILE A 121 -1.87 6.57 -2.53
C ILE A 121 -3.10 7.09 -1.79
N ALA A 122 -3.13 6.89 -0.48
CA ALA A 122 -4.20 7.39 0.36
C ALA A 122 -3.65 8.33 1.42
N THR A 123 -4.29 9.48 1.58
CA THR A 123 -4.05 10.39 2.70
C THR A 123 -5.23 10.30 3.65
N TYR A 124 -4.98 10.02 4.92
CA TYR A 124 -6.02 9.83 5.93
C TYR A 124 -5.54 10.21 7.32
N GLU A 125 -6.49 10.40 8.23
CA GLU A 125 -6.22 10.68 9.64
C GLU A 125 -6.34 9.41 10.47
N ASN A 126 -5.37 9.16 11.34
CA ASN A 126 -5.47 8.18 12.42
C ASN A 126 -5.69 8.90 13.74
N VAL A 127 -6.33 8.20 14.69
CA VAL A 127 -6.36 8.59 16.11
C VAL A 127 -5.63 7.53 16.90
N TYR A 128 -4.49 7.85 17.48
CA TYR A 128 -3.66 6.90 18.20
C TYR A 128 -4.14 6.71 19.64
N HIS A 129 -3.69 5.62 20.29
CA HIS A 129 -4.06 5.32 21.69
C HIS A 129 -3.73 6.46 22.67
N THR A 130 -2.71 7.27 22.35
CA THR A 130 -2.32 8.49 23.11
C THR A 130 -3.27 9.68 22.93
N GLY A 131 -4.36 9.52 22.19
CA GLY A 131 -5.24 10.61 21.77
C GLY A 131 -4.68 11.46 20.63
N LYS A 132 -3.43 11.25 20.21
CA LYS A 132 -2.85 11.98 19.07
C LYS A 132 -3.64 11.71 17.80
N ARG A 133 -4.14 12.77 17.15
CA ARG A 133 -4.71 12.70 15.80
C ARG A 133 -3.70 13.20 14.78
N ALA A 134 -3.39 12.40 13.77
CA ALA A 134 -2.38 12.76 12.78
C ALA A 134 -2.75 12.33 11.37
N VAL A 135 -2.32 13.13 10.40
CA VAL A 135 -2.38 12.77 8.98
C VAL A 135 -1.23 11.84 8.64
N VAL A 136 -1.55 10.77 7.93
CA VAL A 136 -0.62 9.83 7.33
C VAL A 136 -0.96 9.71 5.85
N GLU A 137 0.07 9.76 5.02
CA GLU A 137 -0.01 9.37 3.61
C GLU A 137 0.64 7.99 3.44
N SER A 138 -0.03 7.10 2.71
CA SER A 138 0.40 5.72 2.54
C SER A 138 0.27 5.28 1.09
N LEU A 139 1.26 4.51 0.64
CA LEU A 139 1.24 3.83 -0.65
C LEU A 139 0.88 2.36 -0.44
N TYR A 140 0.01 1.83 -1.28
CA TYR A 140 -0.42 0.45 -1.31
C TYR A 140 -0.18 -0.15 -2.70
N LEU A 141 0.52 -1.28 -2.76
CA LEU A 141 0.83 -1.98 -3.99
C LEU A 141 0.47 -3.47 -3.87
N PRO A 142 -0.25 -4.05 -4.84
CA PRO A 142 -0.60 -5.46 -4.84
C PRO A 142 0.62 -6.35 -5.12
N LEU A 143 0.57 -7.59 -4.64
CA LEU A 143 1.53 -8.64 -4.93
C LEU A 143 0.82 -9.83 -5.57
N GLN A 144 1.50 -10.52 -6.48
CA GLN A 144 0.99 -11.75 -7.05
C GLN A 144 1.03 -12.86 -5.99
N LYS A 145 -0.17 -13.34 -5.60
CA LYS A 145 -0.31 -14.47 -4.68
C LYS A 145 0.29 -15.75 -5.27
N ALA A 146 0.84 -16.58 -4.38
CA ALA A 146 1.13 -17.97 -4.70
C ALA A 146 -0.16 -18.82 -4.65
N GLU A 147 -0.13 -19.99 -5.28
CA GLU A 147 -1.25 -20.92 -5.24
C GLU A 147 -1.62 -21.28 -3.79
N GLY A 148 -2.92 -21.23 -3.48
CA GLY A 148 -3.44 -21.52 -2.15
C GLY A 148 -3.20 -20.43 -1.08
N GLN A 149 -2.69 -19.25 -1.46
CA GLN A 149 -2.51 -18.11 -0.54
C GLN A 149 -3.56 -17.01 -0.79
N SER A 150 -3.80 -16.19 0.23
CA SER A 150 -4.58 -14.95 0.10
C SER A 150 -3.88 -13.94 -0.81
N ASP A 151 -4.65 -13.01 -1.36
CA ASP A 151 -4.09 -11.86 -2.05
C ASP A 151 -3.32 -10.99 -1.05
N ARG A 152 -2.26 -10.30 -1.51
CA ARG A 152 -1.41 -9.51 -0.63
C ARG A 152 -1.21 -8.10 -1.14
N ILE A 153 -1.09 -7.19 -0.19
CA ILE A 153 -0.72 -5.80 -0.42
C ILE A 153 0.52 -5.50 0.41
N VAL A 154 1.55 -4.92 -0.21
CA VAL A 154 2.66 -4.28 0.50
C VAL A 154 2.39 -2.78 0.55
N SER A 155 2.66 -2.17 1.70
CA SER A 155 2.42 -0.75 1.91
C SER A 155 3.52 -0.09 2.71
N VAL A 156 3.73 1.20 2.48
CA VAL A 156 4.62 2.04 3.28
C VAL A 156 3.84 3.25 3.78
N HIS A 157 4.06 3.62 5.04
CA HIS A 157 3.33 4.69 5.71
C HIS A 157 4.30 5.82 6.08
N SER A 158 4.05 7.01 5.54
CA SER A 158 4.83 8.20 5.87
C SER A 158 4.79 8.53 7.37
N ARG A 159 5.71 9.41 7.78
CA ARG A 159 5.71 9.94 9.14
C ARG A 159 4.44 10.77 9.38
N GLU A 160 3.80 10.51 10.50
CA GLU A 160 2.63 11.25 10.98
C GLU A 160 2.89 12.76 11.08
N LYS A 161 1.96 13.55 10.54
CA LYS A 161 1.85 14.98 10.82
C LYS A 161 0.70 15.21 11.79
N THR A 162 1.04 15.57 13.03
CA THR A 162 0.05 15.86 14.08
C THR A 162 -0.91 16.96 13.64
N VAL A 163 -2.21 16.71 13.80
CA VAL A 163 -3.29 17.68 13.59
C VAL A 163 -3.73 18.26 14.91
N THR A 164 -4.10 17.38 15.85
CA THR A 164 -4.59 17.74 17.19
C THR A 164 -4.35 16.59 18.16
N TYR A 165 -4.76 16.78 19.41
CA TYR A 165 -4.89 15.74 20.41
C TYR A 165 -6.34 15.66 20.86
N GLU A 166 -6.80 14.44 21.07
CA GLU A 166 -8.08 14.04 21.64
C GLU A 166 -7.83 13.31 22.97
N ASP A 167 -8.87 12.80 23.61
CA ASP A 167 -8.73 11.99 24.82
C ASP A 167 -7.98 10.68 24.51
N GLU A 168 -7.20 10.18 25.47
CA GLU A 168 -6.57 8.87 25.35
C GLU A 168 -7.62 7.77 25.20
N GLN A 169 -7.30 6.78 24.37
CA GLN A 169 -8.21 5.67 24.07
C GLN A 169 -7.50 4.32 24.17
N PRO A 170 -8.23 3.24 24.50
CA PRO A 170 -7.59 1.94 24.73
C PRO A 170 -6.84 1.37 23.52
N ARG A 171 -7.27 1.73 22.30
CA ARG A 171 -6.68 1.26 21.05
C ARG A 171 -6.66 2.37 20.02
N SER A 172 -5.65 2.35 19.16
CA SER A 172 -5.58 3.23 18.01
C SER A 172 -6.70 2.93 16.99
N THR A 173 -7.25 3.98 16.39
CA THR A 173 -8.26 3.92 15.32
C THR A 173 -7.62 4.32 14.00
N VAL A 174 -7.69 3.43 13.03
CA VAL A 174 -7.14 3.65 11.69
C VAL A 174 -8.17 4.38 10.82
N ALA A 175 -7.68 5.29 9.99
CA ALA A 175 -8.47 5.99 8.97
C ALA A 175 -9.77 6.60 9.53
N ALA A 176 -9.69 7.30 10.67
CA ALA A 176 -10.79 8.07 11.25
C ALA A 176 -11.40 9.08 10.27
N LYS A 177 -10.62 9.52 9.27
CA LYS A 177 -11.10 10.29 8.13
C LYS A 177 -10.24 10.01 6.90
N ILE A 178 -10.85 9.79 5.75
CA ILE A 178 -10.15 9.77 4.45
C ILE A 178 -10.08 11.21 3.95
N LEU A 179 -8.89 11.67 3.55
CA LEU A 179 -8.66 13.02 3.04
C LEU A 179 -8.48 13.03 1.53
N ASP A 180 -7.73 12.07 1.00
CA ASP A 180 -7.55 11.92 -0.44
C ASP A 180 -7.20 10.49 -0.82
N LEU A 181 -7.48 10.15 -2.08
CA LEU A 181 -7.14 8.87 -2.70
C LEU A 181 -6.79 9.10 -4.17
N GLU A 182 -5.61 8.60 -4.55
CA GLU A 182 -5.12 8.60 -5.92
C GLU A 182 -4.82 7.16 -6.35
N TRP A 183 -5.41 6.73 -7.45
CA TRP A 183 -5.11 5.43 -8.06
C TRP A 183 -3.83 5.51 -8.89
N ILE A 184 -3.03 4.45 -8.85
CA ILE A 184 -1.84 4.27 -9.67
C ILE A 184 -2.11 3.15 -10.67
N ASP A 185 -2.06 3.49 -11.96
CA ASP A 185 -2.09 2.47 -13.01
C ASP A 185 -0.78 1.68 -13.02
N LEU A 186 -0.88 0.36 -12.79
CA LEU A 186 0.26 -0.57 -12.82
C LEU A 186 0.46 -1.23 -14.20
N GLY A 187 -0.40 -0.90 -15.16
CA GLY A 187 -0.46 -1.49 -16.51
C GLY A 187 -1.76 -2.24 -16.81
N ALA A 188 -2.71 -2.27 -15.86
CA ALA A 188 -4.02 -2.92 -16.01
C ALA A 188 -5.18 -1.91 -16.10
N GLY A 189 -4.89 -0.61 -16.03
CA GLY A 189 -5.89 0.44 -15.80
C GLY A 189 -6.08 0.71 -14.30
N VAL A 190 -6.97 1.65 -14.01
CA VAL A 190 -7.41 1.98 -12.66
C VAL A 190 -8.91 1.67 -12.50
N PRO A 191 -9.39 1.40 -11.28
CA PRO A 191 -10.82 1.22 -11.05
C PRO A 191 -11.62 2.45 -11.51
N ASP A 192 -12.71 2.23 -12.25
CA ASP A 192 -13.67 3.27 -12.67
C ASP A 192 -14.52 3.83 -11.51
N GLU A 193 -14.31 3.34 -10.29
CA GLU A 193 -15.11 3.69 -9.14
C GLU A 193 -14.70 5.02 -8.52
N VAL A 194 -15.67 5.93 -8.42
CA VAL A 194 -15.54 7.15 -7.64
C VAL A 194 -15.67 6.81 -6.17
N ILE A 195 -14.58 6.97 -5.43
CA ILE A 195 -14.54 6.81 -3.99
C ILE A 195 -15.01 8.13 -3.35
N PRO A 196 -16.13 8.15 -2.60
CA PRO A 196 -16.66 9.38 -2.02
C PRO A 196 -15.66 9.97 -1.01
N ARG A 197 -15.38 11.28 -1.16
CA ARG A 197 -14.54 12.08 -0.25
C ARG A 197 -15.35 12.57 0.96
#